data_AF-A0AAD6BZ17-F1
#
_entry.id   AF-A0AAD6BZ17-F1
#
_cell.length_a   1.000
_cell.length_b   1.000
_cell.length_c   1.000
_cell.angle_alpha   90.00
_cell.angle_beta   90.00
_cell.angle_gamma   90.00
#
_symmetry.space_group_name_H-M   'P 1'
#
loop_
_entity.id
_entity.type
_entity.pdbx_description
1 polymer ?
#
loop_
_entity_poly.entity_id
_entity_poly.type
_entity_poly.pdbx_seq_one_letter_code
_entity_poly.pdbx_strand_id
1 'polypeptide(L)'
;MSSDRRSFEAELYGEHEGRHPSMSDLKDRLSVQIRDIFPNKIAERPGTAWVDYHGHTKKAAEHGKLYDDATNDKIWFDHDGSETKPGHWKGWTTAHIKASFHFEDV
;
A
#
# COMPACT_ATOMS: atom_id res chain seq x y z
N MET A 1 -7.42 -17.89 -21.48
CA MET A 1 -7.60 -16.86 -20.45
C MET A 1 -6.68 -15.73 -20.83
N SER A 2 -7.21 -14.51 -20.99
CA SER A 2 -6.38 -13.35 -21.35
C SER A 2 -5.34 -13.11 -20.26
N SER A 3 -4.09 -12.88 -20.62
CA SER A 3 -2.98 -12.65 -19.68
C SER A 3 -2.88 -11.19 -19.26
N ASP A 4 -4.00 -10.47 -19.28
CA ASP A 4 -4.01 -9.01 -19.12
C ASP A 4 -3.75 -8.67 -17.66
N ARG A 5 -2.49 -8.30 -17.39
CA ARG A 5 -2.02 -7.89 -16.07
C ARG A 5 -1.64 -6.42 -16.08
N ARG A 6 -1.99 -5.72 -15.01
CA ARG A 6 -1.63 -4.32 -14.81
C ARG A 6 -0.95 -4.13 -13.47
N SER A 7 0.21 -3.49 -13.50
CA SER A 7 0.94 -3.15 -12.28
C SER A 7 0.46 -1.81 -11.71
N PHE A 8 0.33 -1.76 -10.40
CA PHE A 8 0.05 -0.56 -9.63
C PHE A 8 1.12 -0.38 -8.55
N GLU A 9 1.31 0.85 -8.15
CA GLU A 9 2.27 1.26 -7.14
C GLU A 9 1.62 2.34 -6.27
N ALA A 10 1.94 2.31 -4.98
CA ALA A 10 1.53 3.34 -4.03
C ALA A 10 2.64 3.56 -3.00
N GLU A 11 2.63 4.75 -2.41
CA GLU A 11 3.54 5.13 -1.35
C GLU A 11 2.75 5.62 -0.13
N LEU A 12 3.34 5.46 1.06
CA LEU A 12 2.79 5.93 2.31
C LEU A 12 3.91 6.45 3.21
N TYR A 13 3.93 7.76 3.41
CA TYR A 13 4.78 8.40 4.41
C TYR A 13 4.23 8.15 5.83
N GLY A 14 5.14 7.92 6.78
CA GLY A 14 4.76 7.81 8.19
C GLY A 14 5.85 8.27 9.14
N GLU A 15 5.42 8.78 10.29
CA GLU A 15 6.28 9.16 11.41
C GLU A 15 5.86 8.42 12.68
N HIS A 16 6.81 8.14 13.56
CA HIS A 16 6.53 7.61 14.88
C HIS A 16 7.41 8.28 15.93
N GLU A 17 6.79 8.71 17.03
CA GLU A 17 7.47 9.30 18.17
C GLU A 17 6.99 8.69 19.49
N GLY A 18 7.83 8.78 20.52
CA GLY A 18 7.51 8.28 21.85
C GLY A 18 8.73 8.09 22.73
N ARG A 19 8.50 7.48 23.90
CA ARG A 19 9.53 7.23 24.92
C ARG A 19 10.46 6.05 24.59
N HIS A 20 9.92 5.00 23.97
CA HIS A 20 10.67 3.82 23.49
C HIS A 20 10.25 3.29 22.09
N PRO A 21 9.88 4.13 21.11
CA PRO A 21 9.59 3.68 19.74
C PRO A 21 10.86 3.23 19.00
N SER A 22 10.69 2.39 17.98
CA SER A 22 11.77 1.99 17.09
C SER A 22 11.41 2.17 15.61
N MET A 23 12.45 2.16 14.77
CA MET A 23 12.26 2.19 13.32
C MET A 23 11.58 0.92 12.80
N SER A 24 11.78 -0.22 13.48
CA SER A 24 11.10 -1.47 13.15
C SER A 24 9.60 -1.33 13.33
N ASP A 25 9.16 -0.80 14.48
CA ASP A 25 7.73 -0.62 14.78
C ASP A 25 7.04 0.28 13.75
N LEU A 26 7.73 1.36 13.33
CA LEU A 26 7.24 2.24 12.28
C LEU A 26 7.07 1.49 10.96
N LYS A 27 8.07 0.70 10.53
CA LYS A 27 8.05 -0.06 9.28
C LYS A 27 6.99 -1.17 9.29
N ASP A 28 6.84 -1.88 10.40
CA ASP A 28 5.82 -2.91 10.56
C ASP A 28 4.43 -2.29 10.46
N ARG A 29 4.19 -1.17 11.16
CA ARG A 29 2.93 -0.43 11.06
C ARG A 29 2.66 0.07 9.65
N LEU A 30 3.65 0.68 8.98
CA LEU A 30 3.50 1.17 7.62
C LEU A 30 3.25 0.04 6.62
N SER A 31 3.84 -1.15 6.81
CA SER A 31 3.60 -2.33 5.96
C SER A 31 2.14 -2.78 6.00
N VAL A 32 1.49 -2.70 7.16
CA VAL A 32 0.07 -3.03 7.30
C VAL A 32 -0.77 -1.92 6.67
N GLN A 33 -0.51 -0.67 7.04
CA GLN A 33 -1.29 0.48 6.56
C GLN A 33 -1.24 0.64 5.04
N ILE A 34 -0.07 0.43 4.42
CA ILE A 34 0.07 0.58 2.97
C ILE A 34 -0.76 -0.46 2.22
N ARG A 35 -0.89 -1.69 2.74
CA ARG A 35 -1.76 -2.74 2.18
C ARG A 35 -3.23 -2.37 2.26
N ASP A 36 -3.65 -1.76 3.36
CA ASP A 36 -5.05 -1.33 3.55
C ASP A 36 -5.44 -0.19 2.60
N ILE A 37 -4.54 0.76 2.33
CA ILE A 37 -4.84 1.90 1.45
C ILE A 37 -4.66 1.57 -0.04
N PHE A 38 -3.85 0.57 -0.38
CA PHE A 38 -3.52 0.24 -1.76
C PHE A 38 -4.74 -0.01 -2.65
N PRO A 39 -5.75 -0.82 -2.27
CA PRO A 39 -6.94 -1.00 -3.09
C PRO A 39 -7.77 0.28 -3.22
N ASN A 40 -7.75 1.18 -2.23
CA ASN A 40 -8.40 2.50 -2.35
C ASN A 40 -7.73 3.35 -3.44
N LYS A 41 -6.40 3.35 -3.52
CA LYS A 41 -5.65 4.08 -4.56
C LYS A 41 -5.94 3.56 -5.97
N ILE A 42 -6.14 2.25 -6.11
CA ILE A 42 -6.52 1.66 -7.40
C ILE A 42 -7.97 2.03 -7.73
N ALA A 43 -8.87 1.94 -6.74
CA ALA A 43 -10.29 2.29 -6.87
C ALA A 43 -10.55 3.77 -7.23
N GLU A 44 -9.66 4.69 -6.84
CA GLU A 44 -9.72 6.11 -7.22
C GLU A 44 -9.47 6.34 -8.72
N ARG A 45 -8.93 5.36 -9.45
CA ARG A 45 -8.63 5.51 -10.88
C ARG A 45 -9.91 5.46 -11.72
N PRO A 46 -10.09 6.39 -12.69
CA PRO A 46 -11.23 6.36 -13.60
C PRO A 46 -11.36 5.01 -14.32
N GLY A 47 -12.60 4.50 -14.39
CA GLY A 47 -12.91 3.23 -15.03
C GLY A 47 -12.63 2.00 -14.17
N THR A 48 -12.38 2.15 -12.87
CA THR A 48 -12.31 1.03 -11.93
C THR A 48 -13.69 0.72 -11.37
N ALA A 49 -14.11 -0.55 -11.45
CA ALA A 49 -15.36 -1.03 -10.85
C ALA A 49 -15.09 -1.67 -9.48
N TRP A 50 -14.08 -2.53 -9.42
CA TRP A 50 -13.75 -3.35 -8.24
C TRP A 50 -12.26 -3.61 -8.15
N VAL A 51 -11.75 -3.73 -6.92
CA VAL A 51 -10.38 -4.15 -6.62
C VAL A 51 -10.41 -5.17 -5.49
N ASP A 52 -9.74 -6.31 -5.65
CA ASP A 52 -9.41 -7.25 -4.58
C ASP A 52 -7.88 -7.41 -4.49
N TYR A 53 -7.33 -6.98 -3.36
CA TYR A 53 -5.92 -7.15 -3.04
C TYR A 53 -5.79 -8.00 -1.77
N HIS A 54 -5.56 -9.31 -1.91
CA HIS A 54 -5.39 -10.25 -0.80
C HIS A 54 -6.49 -10.16 0.30
N GLY A 55 -7.74 -9.98 -0.10
CA GLY A 55 -8.87 -9.83 0.84
C GLY A 55 -9.14 -8.39 1.28
N HIS A 56 -8.27 -7.45 0.91
CA HIS A 56 -8.56 -6.01 1.02
C HIS A 56 -9.34 -5.59 -0.24
N THR A 57 -10.68 -5.65 -0.15
CA THR A 57 -11.58 -5.40 -1.27
C THR A 57 -12.14 -3.98 -1.30
N LYS A 58 -12.33 -3.41 -2.49
CA LYS A 58 -12.96 -2.11 -2.69
C LYS A 58 -13.86 -2.08 -3.92
N LYS A 59 -15.14 -1.75 -3.75
CA LYS A 59 -16.06 -1.35 -4.84
C LYS A 59 -15.93 0.14 -5.12
N ALA A 60 -15.77 0.51 -6.39
CA ALA A 60 -15.67 1.89 -6.85
C ALA A 60 -16.87 2.31 -7.71
N ALA A 61 -17.34 1.42 -8.60
CA ALA A 61 -18.46 1.68 -9.51
C ALA A 61 -19.19 0.38 -9.88
N GLU A 62 -20.34 0.50 -10.55
CA GLU A 62 -21.10 -0.65 -11.07
C GLU A 62 -20.49 -1.24 -12.36
N HIS A 63 -19.78 -0.43 -13.15
CA HIS A 63 -19.18 -0.83 -14.43
C HIS A 63 -17.74 -0.36 -14.52
N GLY A 64 -16.94 -1.05 -15.34
CA GLY A 64 -15.53 -0.74 -15.56
C GLY A 64 -14.65 -1.97 -15.41
N LYS A 65 -13.42 -1.76 -14.93
CA LYS A 65 -12.45 -2.85 -14.73
C LYS A 65 -12.54 -3.44 -13.34
N LEU A 66 -12.58 -4.76 -13.26
CA LEU A 66 -12.31 -5.53 -12.05
C LEU A 66 -10.81 -5.84 -12.01
N TYR A 67 -10.17 -5.57 -10.87
CA TYR A 67 -8.77 -5.90 -10.62
C TYR A 67 -8.67 -6.93 -9.50
N ASP A 68 -8.07 -8.08 -9.78
CA ASP A 68 -7.94 -9.20 -8.82
C ASP A 68 -6.65 -10.02 -9.04
N ASP A 69 -6.56 -11.17 -8.37
CA ASP A 69 -5.44 -12.12 -8.49
C ASP A 69 -4.07 -11.41 -8.38
N ALA A 70 -3.84 -10.65 -7.31
CA ALA A 70 -2.61 -9.89 -7.15
C ALA A 70 -1.36 -10.81 -7.09
N THR A 71 -0.33 -10.48 -7.87
CA THR A 71 0.98 -11.17 -7.89
C THR A 71 2.13 -10.17 -7.90
N ASN A 72 3.36 -10.67 -7.69
CA ASN A 72 4.57 -9.86 -7.60
C ASN A 72 4.45 -8.74 -6.54
N ASP A 73 3.77 -9.05 -5.43
CA ASP A 73 3.64 -8.16 -4.29
C ASP A 73 5.02 -7.91 -3.66
N LYS A 74 5.38 -6.63 -3.56
CA LYS A 74 6.62 -6.19 -2.94
C LYS A 74 6.35 -4.92 -2.14
N ILE A 75 6.79 -4.92 -0.89
CA ILE A 75 6.91 -3.73 -0.04
C ILE A 75 8.40 -3.41 0.15
N TRP A 76 8.76 -2.13 0.03
CA TRP A 76 10.10 -1.63 0.37
C TRP A 76 10.02 -0.25 1.01
N PHE A 77 11.12 0.21 1.58
CA PHE A 77 11.19 1.47 2.32
C PHE A 77 12.27 2.37 1.74
N ASP A 78 12.00 3.67 1.76
CA ASP A 78 13.02 4.69 1.51
C ASP A 78 14.03 4.77 2.64
N HIS A 79 14.96 5.73 2.51
CA HIS A 79 15.91 6.05 3.56
C HIS A 79 15.22 6.45 4.86
N ASP A 80 15.76 5.90 5.94
CA ASP A 80 15.29 6.16 7.29
C ASP A 80 15.76 7.53 7.77
N GLY A 81 14.84 8.33 8.32
CA GLY A 81 15.16 9.51 9.12
C GLY A 81 14.87 9.26 10.59
N SER A 82 15.74 9.75 11.48
CA SER A 82 15.50 9.67 12.91
C SER A 82 16.17 10.79 13.69
N GLU A 83 15.50 11.25 14.74
CA GLU A 83 16.02 12.14 15.77
C GLU A 83 15.95 11.47 17.14
N THR A 84 17.04 11.53 17.89
CA THR A 84 17.10 11.02 19.26
C THR A 84 17.42 12.15 20.22
N LYS A 85 16.53 12.37 21.20
CA LYS A 85 16.72 13.28 22.34
C LYS A 85 16.61 12.46 23.64
N PRO A 86 17.20 12.90 24.76
CA PRO A 86 17.05 12.19 26.04
C PRO A 86 15.56 11.95 26.37
N GLY A 87 15.17 10.69 26.49
CA GLY A 87 13.79 10.28 26.80
C GLY A 87 12.78 10.40 25.64
N HIS A 88 13.24 10.71 24.42
CA HIS A 88 12.38 10.90 23.26
C HIS A 88 13.07 10.43 21.98
N TRP A 89 12.43 9.54 21.25
CA TRP A 89 12.84 9.19 19.89
C TRP A 89 11.74 9.56 18.90
N LYS A 90 12.14 10.02 17.72
CA LYS A 90 11.26 10.25 16.58
C LYS A 90 11.91 9.67 15.33
N GLY A 91 11.15 8.92 14.53
CA GLY A 91 11.61 8.41 13.24
C GLY A 91 10.55 8.60 12.15
N TRP A 92 11.00 8.60 10.90
CA TRP A 92 10.15 8.74 9.73
C TRP A 92 10.73 8.01 8.53
N THR A 93 9.86 7.49 7.67
CA THR A 93 10.22 6.86 6.39
C THR A 93 8.98 6.83 5.47
N THR A 94 9.20 6.45 4.23
CA THR A 94 8.14 6.19 3.24
C THR A 94 8.14 4.71 2.91
N ALA A 95 7.00 4.05 3.09
CA ALA A 95 6.77 2.72 2.57
C ALA A 95 6.29 2.81 1.12
N HIS A 96 6.70 1.85 0.32
CA HIS A 96 6.28 1.66 -1.07
C HIS A 96 5.69 0.28 -1.24
N ILE A 97 4.64 0.15 -2.03
CA ILE A 97 4.04 -1.13 -2.40
C ILE A 97 3.85 -1.19 -3.90
N LYS A 98 4.13 -2.36 -4.48
CA LYS A 98 3.85 -2.66 -5.89
C LYS A 98 3.27 -4.05 -6.01
N ALA A 99 2.22 -4.18 -6.81
CA ALA A 99 1.68 -5.48 -7.21
C ALA A 99 1.10 -5.40 -8.62
N SER A 100 0.97 -6.56 -9.25
CA SER A 100 0.35 -6.72 -10.56
C SER A 100 -0.97 -7.46 -10.41
N PHE A 101 -2.03 -6.93 -10.99
CA PHE A 101 -3.38 -7.48 -10.90
C PHE A 101 -3.80 -8.00 -12.26
N HIS A 102 -4.51 -9.12 -12.29
CA HIS A 102 -5.33 -9.45 -13.45
C HIS A 102 -6.43 -8.39 -13.59
N PHE A 103 -6.88 -8.12 -14.82
CA PHE A 103 -8.03 -7.24 -15.02
C PHE A 103 -8.94 -7.66 -16.16
N GLU A 104 -10.23 -7.44 -15.96
CA GLU A 104 -11.28 -7.71 -16.94
C GLU A 104 -12.41 -6.67 -16.86
N ASP A 105 -13.26 -6.62 -17.89
CA ASP A 105 -14.45 -5.75 -17.89
C ASP A 105 -15.59 -6.39 -17.08
N VAL A 106 -16.33 -5.53 -16.37
CA VAL A 106 -17.59 -5.85 -15.67
C VAL A 106 -18.76 -5.18 -16.37
#